data_AF-A0A352NDN2-F1
#
_entry.id   AF-A0A352NDN2-F1
#
_cell.length_a   1.000
_cell.length_b   1.000
_cell.length_c   1.000
_cell.angle_alpha   90.00
_cell.angle_beta   90.00
_cell.angle_gamma   90.00
#
_symmetry.space_group_name_H-M   'P 1'
#
loop_
_entity.id
_entity.type
_entity.pdbx_description
1 polymer ?
#
loop_
_entity_poly.entity_id
_entity_poly.type
_entity_poly.pdbx_seq_one_letter_code
_entity_poly.pdbx_strand_id
1 'polypeptide(L)'
;LYKAYPEIGGVVHTHSTEAVGWAQAGRDIPFYGTTHADYFYGGIPVVRSLTAGEIHSDYERKTGTVIIETLRERSSSYKVVPGVLVRHHGPFTWGKTPEEAVYHSVVLEEVARMARLTEQLNPKAEEAPTYLLDKHYLRKHGSAAYYGQK
;
A
#
# COMPACT_ATOMS: atom_id res chain seq x y z
N LEU A 1 8.38 -8.04 -9.08
CA LEU A 1 6.96 -7.66 -9.15
C LEU A 1 6.37 -7.93 -10.53
N TYR A 2 6.85 -7.31 -11.62
CA TYR A 2 6.35 -7.57 -12.99
C TYR A 2 6.23 -9.05 -13.37
N LYS A 3 7.25 -9.88 -13.05
CA LYS A 3 7.21 -11.33 -13.33
C LYS A 3 6.11 -12.08 -12.56
N ALA A 4 5.76 -11.63 -11.36
CA ALA A 4 4.79 -12.30 -10.50
C ALA A 4 3.35 -11.81 -10.75
N TYR A 5 3.20 -10.57 -11.23
CA TYR A 5 1.92 -9.90 -11.42
C TYR A 5 1.91 -9.23 -12.81
N PRO A 6 1.51 -9.97 -13.86
CA PRO A 6 1.63 -9.51 -15.26
C PRO A 6 0.77 -8.27 -15.60
N GLU A 7 -0.26 -7.97 -14.81
CA GLU A 7 -1.12 -6.80 -15.01
C GLU A 7 -0.52 -5.50 -14.45
N ILE A 8 0.61 -5.57 -13.75
CA ILE A 8 1.36 -4.38 -13.35
C ILE A 8 2.07 -3.82 -14.58
N GLY A 9 1.74 -2.58 -14.96
CA GLY A 9 2.41 -1.82 -16.02
C GLY A 9 3.30 -0.68 -15.51
N GLY A 10 3.27 -0.40 -14.20
CA GLY A 10 4.17 0.56 -13.55
C GLY A 10 4.45 0.20 -12.09
N VAL A 11 5.68 0.44 -11.64
CA VAL A 11 6.09 0.31 -10.23
C VAL A 11 6.82 1.58 -9.83
N VAL A 12 6.49 2.12 -8.67
CA VAL A 12 7.15 3.27 -8.07
C VAL A 12 7.71 2.88 -6.71
N HIS A 13 8.96 3.27 -6.48
CA HIS A 13 9.64 3.15 -5.21
C HIS A 13 10.22 4.51 -4.85
N THR A 14 9.98 4.95 -3.61
CA THR A 14 10.43 6.24 -3.09
C THR A 14 10.80 6.09 -1.62
N HIS A 15 11.40 7.13 -1.05
CA HIS A 15 11.59 7.30 0.38
C HIS A 15 10.78 8.50 0.87
N SER A 16 9.49 8.55 0.55
CA SER A 16 8.61 9.62 1.00
C SER A 16 8.46 9.59 2.53
N THR A 17 8.49 10.77 3.14
CA THR A 17 8.82 10.92 4.57
C THR A 17 7.84 10.19 5.49
N GLU A 18 6.55 10.35 5.26
CA GLU A 18 5.52 9.79 6.13
C GLU A 18 5.44 8.27 5.93
N ALA A 19 5.45 7.80 4.68
CA ALA A 19 5.48 6.37 4.35
C ALA A 19 6.71 5.66 4.94
N VAL A 20 7.90 6.28 4.87
CA VAL A 20 9.13 5.76 5.49
C VAL A 20 8.99 5.71 7.01
N GLY A 21 8.37 6.70 7.64
CA GLY A 21 8.09 6.69 9.07
C GLY A 21 7.29 5.44 9.50
N TRP A 22 6.23 5.11 8.77
CA TRP A 22 5.45 3.89 8.99
C TRP A 22 6.26 2.61 8.71
N ALA A 23 7.04 2.59 7.63
CA ALA A 23 7.90 1.47 7.27
C ALA A 23 8.95 1.20 8.36
N GLN A 24 9.55 2.24 8.92
CA GLN A 24 10.52 2.14 10.02
C GLN A 24 9.84 1.69 11.32
N ALA A 25 8.62 2.15 11.59
CA ALA A 25 7.82 1.69 12.72
C ALA A 25 7.43 0.20 12.62
N GLY A 26 7.50 -0.39 11.42
CA GLY A 26 7.16 -1.80 11.21
C GLY A 26 5.68 -2.09 11.45
N ARG A 27 4.80 -1.11 11.18
CA ARG A 27 3.35 -1.21 11.31
C ARG A 27 2.67 -0.99 9.95
N ASP A 28 1.59 -1.71 9.72
CA ASP A 28 0.67 -1.42 8.62
C ASP A 28 0.07 -0.02 8.79
N ILE A 29 -0.32 0.64 7.70
CA ILE A 29 -1.13 1.87 7.78
C ILE A 29 -2.61 1.46 7.88
N PRO A 30 -3.31 1.73 9.00
CA PRO A 30 -4.71 1.33 9.15
C PRO A 30 -5.66 2.13 8.26
N PHE A 31 -6.85 1.58 8.01
CA PHE A 31 -7.89 2.28 7.26
C PHE A 31 -8.65 3.26 8.17
N TYR A 32 -8.29 4.54 8.14
CA TYR A 32 -8.95 5.58 8.96
C TYR A 32 -9.97 6.46 8.21
N GLY A 33 -10.01 6.45 6.88
CA GLY A 33 -10.86 7.41 6.17
C GLY A 33 -10.91 7.24 4.66
N THR A 34 -11.88 7.90 4.04
CA THR A 34 -12.33 7.63 2.67
C THR A 34 -11.31 7.95 1.57
N THR A 35 -10.36 8.86 1.82
CA THR A 35 -9.22 9.11 0.91
C THR A 35 -8.40 7.83 0.70
N HIS A 36 -8.23 7.02 1.76
CA HIS A 36 -7.56 5.72 1.69
C HIS A 36 -8.40 4.73 0.86
N ALA A 37 -9.69 4.58 1.18
CA ALA A 37 -10.59 3.61 0.55
C ALA A 37 -10.76 3.81 -0.96
N ASP A 38 -10.57 5.03 -1.48
CA ASP A 38 -10.69 5.30 -2.90
C ASP A 38 -9.59 4.59 -3.74
N TYR A 39 -8.50 4.11 -3.11
CA TYR A 39 -7.33 3.54 -3.80
C TYR A 39 -6.81 2.24 -3.18
N PHE A 40 -6.94 2.07 -1.87
CA PHE A 40 -6.48 0.88 -1.15
C PHE A 40 -7.68 0.24 -0.44
N TYR A 41 -7.98 -1.01 -0.77
CA TYR A 41 -9.07 -1.78 -0.21
C TYR A 41 -8.63 -2.49 1.08
N GLY A 42 -8.59 -1.73 2.17
CA GLY A 42 -8.13 -2.16 3.49
C GLY A 42 -6.74 -1.58 3.79
N GLY A 43 -6.21 -1.87 4.98
CA GLY A 43 -4.92 -1.33 5.43
C GLY A 43 -3.76 -1.61 4.46
N ILE A 44 -2.77 -0.71 4.44
CA ILE A 44 -1.58 -0.84 3.60
C ILE A 44 -0.54 -1.65 4.37
N PRO A 45 -0.17 -2.85 3.89
CA PRO A 45 0.61 -3.78 4.68
C PRO A 45 2.09 -3.40 4.74
N VAL A 46 2.71 -3.67 5.87
CA VAL A 46 4.16 -3.69 6.05
C VAL A 46 4.71 -5.09 5.81
N VAL A 47 5.73 -5.15 4.97
CA VAL A 47 6.52 -6.33 4.64
C VAL A 47 7.68 -6.43 5.61
N ARG A 48 7.99 -7.64 6.07
CA ARG A 48 9.16 -7.89 6.94
C ARG A 48 10.45 -7.37 6.32
N SER A 49 11.44 -7.06 7.16
CA SER A 49 12.79 -6.82 6.67
C SER A 49 13.40 -8.11 6.13
N LEU A 50 14.37 -7.96 5.23
CA LEU A 50 15.17 -9.09 4.77
C LEU A 50 15.99 -9.67 5.92
N THR A 51 16.13 -10.99 5.92
CA THR A 51 17.08 -11.70 6.77
C THR A 51 18.52 -11.42 6.29
N ALA A 52 19.50 -11.61 7.18
CA ALA A 52 20.91 -11.45 6.80
C ALA A 52 21.32 -12.34 5.61
N GLY A 53 20.80 -13.58 5.54
CA GLY A 53 21.04 -14.48 4.41
C GLY A 53 20.45 -13.98 3.10
N GLU A 54 19.24 -13.40 3.13
CA GLU A 54 18.62 -12.79 1.96
C GLU A 54 19.42 -11.59 1.45
N ILE A 55 19.90 -10.72 2.37
CA ILE A 55 20.73 -9.54 2.04
C ILE A 55 22.02 -9.95 1.32
N HIS A 56 22.75 -10.94 1.84
CA HIS A 56 24.02 -11.37 1.23
C HIS A 56 23.85 -12.09 -0.11
N SER A 57 22.65 -12.60 -0.41
CA SER A 57 22.41 -13.36 -1.63
C SER A 57 22.10 -12.49 -2.84
N ASP A 58 21.09 -11.62 -2.73
CA ASP A 58 20.55 -10.80 -3.82
C ASP A 58 19.50 -9.84 -3.23
N TYR A 59 19.96 -8.73 -2.67
CA TYR A 59 19.14 -7.81 -1.88
C TYR A 59 17.86 -7.40 -2.61
N GLU A 60 17.96 -6.89 -3.84
CA GLU A 60 16.85 -6.35 -4.61
C GLU A 60 15.85 -7.44 -5.02
N ARG A 61 16.33 -8.60 -5.50
CA ARG A 61 15.44 -9.72 -5.85
C ARG A 61 14.72 -10.25 -4.62
N LYS A 62 15.41 -10.29 -3.48
CA LYS A 62 14.81 -10.74 -2.22
C LYS A 62 13.79 -9.74 -1.70
N THR A 63 13.98 -8.43 -1.84
CA THR A 63 12.93 -7.43 -1.59
C THR A 63 11.67 -7.74 -2.39
N GLY A 64 11.81 -8.01 -3.69
CA GLY A 64 10.67 -8.41 -4.51
C GLY A 64 9.99 -9.70 -4.04
N THR A 65 10.78 -10.67 -3.55
CA THR A 65 10.28 -11.96 -3.05
C THR A 65 9.46 -11.79 -1.77
N VAL A 66 9.95 -11.02 -0.80
CA VAL A 66 9.25 -10.80 0.47
C VAL A 66 7.95 -10.01 0.31
N ILE A 67 7.89 -9.10 -0.67
CA ILE A 67 6.63 -8.42 -1.03
C ILE A 67 5.61 -9.45 -1.53
N ILE A 68 6.00 -10.34 -2.44
CA ILE A 68 5.12 -11.37 -3.00
C ILE A 68 4.67 -12.37 -1.93
N GLU A 69 5.58 -12.78 -1.04
CA GLU A 69 5.31 -13.61 0.13
C GLU A 69 4.22 -12.97 1.01
N THR A 70 4.42 -11.72 1.43
CA THR A 70 3.49 -11.00 2.31
C THR A 70 2.10 -10.85 1.70
N LEU A 71 2.01 -10.48 0.41
CA LEU A 71 0.71 -10.32 -0.27
C LEU A 71 -0.06 -11.65 -0.33
N ARG A 72 0.64 -12.77 -0.54
CA ARG A 72 0.02 -14.11 -0.57
C ARG A 72 -0.45 -14.54 0.82
N GLU A 73 0.39 -14.40 1.84
CA GLU A 73 0.08 -14.79 3.21
C GLU A 73 -1.12 -14.02 3.77
N ARG A 74 -1.20 -12.73 3.47
CA ARG A 74 -2.29 -11.86 3.94
C ARG A 74 -3.56 -11.95 3.09
N SER A 75 -3.61 -12.85 2.11
CA SER A 75 -4.69 -12.96 1.12
C SER A 75 -5.08 -11.61 0.49
N SER A 76 -4.13 -10.66 0.46
CA SER A 76 -4.35 -9.32 -0.05
C SER A 76 -4.09 -9.33 -1.55
N SER A 77 -5.11 -8.97 -2.32
CA SER A 77 -4.94 -8.86 -3.77
C SER A 77 -4.13 -7.61 -4.11
N TYR A 78 -3.01 -7.79 -4.79
CA TYR A 78 -2.19 -6.68 -5.31
C TYR A 78 -3.02 -5.73 -6.20
N LYS A 79 -4.14 -6.19 -6.74
CA LYS A 79 -5.04 -5.37 -7.57
C LYS A 79 -5.82 -4.35 -6.75
N VAL A 80 -6.15 -4.68 -5.50
CA VAL A 80 -7.02 -3.85 -4.66
C VAL A 80 -6.27 -3.13 -3.56
N VAL A 81 -5.05 -3.56 -3.25
CA VAL A 81 -4.12 -2.84 -2.38
C VAL A 81 -2.84 -2.58 -3.20
N PRO A 82 -2.78 -1.50 -3.99
CA PRO A 82 -1.71 -1.27 -4.97
C PRO A 82 -0.42 -0.70 -4.36
N GLY A 83 -0.04 -1.18 -3.19
CA GLY A 83 1.20 -0.79 -2.54
C GLY A 83 1.45 -1.45 -1.19
N VAL A 84 2.71 -1.38 -0.75
CA VAL A 84 3.21 -1.92 0.52
C VAL A 84 4.29 -1.01 1.09
N LEU A 85 4.58 -1.19 2.37
CA LEU A 85 5.76 -0.63 3.03
C LEU A 85 6.77 -1.75 3.27
N VAL A 86 8.05 -1.57 2.93
CA VAL A 86 9.09 -2.54 3.31
C VAL A 86 9.75 -2.09 4.60
N ARG A 87 9.71 -2.91 5.65
CA ARG A 87 10.20 -2.54 6.97
C ARG A 87 11.67 -2.12 6.96
N HIS A 88 11.96 -0.97 7.58
CA HIS A 88 13.26 -0.30 7.58
C HIS A 88 13.75 0.17 6.19
N HIS A 89 12.87 0.29 5.22
CA HIS A 89 13.20 0.71 3.86
C HIS A 89 12.26 1.83 3.41
N GLY A 90 11.18 1.52 2.69
CA GLY A 90 10.25 2.52 2.18
C GLY A 90 9.08 1.91 1.42
N PRO A 91 8.20 2.75 0.84
CA PRO A 91 7.06 2.30 0.06
C PRO A 91 7.45 1.71 -1.30
N PHE A 92 6.65 0.74 -1.73
CA PHE A 92 6.54 0.28 -3.12
C PHE A 92 5.07 0.36 -3.52
N THR A 93 4.77 1.03 -4.63
CA THR A 93 3.43 1.11 -5.20
C THR A 93 3.45 0.67 -6.66
N TRP A 94 2.29 0.32 -7.20
CA TRP A 94 2.18 -0.15 -8.58
C TRP A 94 0.84 0.20 -9.20
N GLY A 95 0.77 0.16 -10.53
CA GLY A 95 -0.44 0.43 -11.31
C GLY A 95 -0.39 -0.27 -12.67
N LYS A 96 -1.47 -0.18 -13.44
CA LYS A 96 -1.56 -0.61 -14.84
C LYS A 96 -0.72 0.27 -15.77
N THR A 97 -0.43 1.51 -15.36
CA THR A 97 0.50 2.39 -16.05
C THR A 97 1.49 3.03 -15.07
N PRO A 98 2.63 3.56 -15.53
CA PRO A 98 3.54 4.34 -14.70
C PRO A 98 2.88 5.53 -14.01
N GLU A 99 1.98 6.24 -14.69
CA GLU A 99 1.25 7.39 -14.15
C GLU A 99 0.33 6.97 -13.00
N GLU A 100 -0.38 5.85 -13.15
CA GLU A 100 -1.21 5.28 -12.09
C GLU A 100 -0.36 4.84 -10.89
N ALA A 101 0.81 4.23 -11.12
CA ALA A 101 1.74 3.86 -10.05
C ALA A 101 2.26 5.09 -9.29
N VAL A 102 2.62 6.17 -9.98
CA VAL A 102 3.00 7.45 -9.35
C VAL A 102 1.84 8.00 -8.53
N TYR A 103 0.62 7.94 -9.08
CA TYR A 103 -0.56 8.42 -8.38
C TYR A 103 -0.83 7.64 -7.08
N HIS A 104 -0.73 6.31 -7.12
CA HIS A 104 -0.80 5.48 -5.90
C HIS A 104 0.30 5.84 -4.90
N SER A 105 1.52 6.15 -5.35
CA SER A 105 2.60 6.61 -4.46
C SER A 105 2.28 7.93 -3.76
N VAL A 106 1.65 8.88 -4.47
CA VAL A 106 1.23 10.17 -3.88
C VAL A 106 0.12 9.97 -2.86
N VAL A 107 -0.89 9.15 -3.19
CA VAL A 107 -1.98 8.83 -2.26
C VAL A 107 -1.45 8.11 -1.01
N LEU A 108 -0.54 7.14 -1.18
CA LEU A 108 0.06 6.41 -0.06
C LEU A 108 0.75 7.36 0.92
N GLU A 109 1.54 8.32 0.44
CA GLU A 109 2.21 9.31 1.30
C GLU A 109 1.19 10.17 2.07
N GLU A 110 0.14 10.66 1.41
CA GLU A 110 -0.88 11.46 2.09
C GLU A 110 -1.69 10.64 3.10
N VAL A 111 -2.00 9.39 2.78
CA VAL A 111 -2.67 8.46 3.71
C VAL A 111 -1.78 8.15 4.91
N ALA A 112 -0.48 7.94 4.71
CA ALA A 112 0.50 7.75 5.78
C ALA A 112 0.56 8.98 6.71
N ARG A 113 0.59 10.18 6.13
CA ARG A 113 0.57 11.45 6.87
C ARG A 113 -0.69 11.60 7.71
N MET A 114 -1.85 11.40 7.09
CA MET A 114 -3.14 11.51 7.76
C MET A 114 -3.28 10.46 8.87
N ALA A 115 -2.86 9.21 8.64
CA ALA A 115 -2.89 8.18 9.67
C ALA A 115 -2.03 8.56 10.88
N ARG A 116 -0.82 9.08 10.67
CA ARG A 116 0.02 9.59 11.77
C ARG A 116 -0.67 10.71 12.53
N LEU A 117 -1.27 11.67 11.82
CA LEU A 117 -2.00 12.78 12.44
C LEU A 117 -3.24 12.29 13.21
N THR A 118 -3.98 11.31 12.68
CA THR A 118 -5.11 10.68 13.35
C THR A 118 -4.69 10.05 14.67
N GLU A 119 -3.63 9.25 14.68
CA GLU A 119 -3.12 8.63 15.92
C GLU A 119 -2.56 9.67 16.91
N GLN A 120 -2.03 10.80 16.44
CA GLN A 120 -1.61 11.91 17.30
C GLN A 120 -2.80 12.64 17.95
N LEU A 121 -3.87 12.85 17.20
CA LEU A 121 -5.09 13.50 17.69
C LEU A 121 -5.90 12.60 18.63
N ASN A 122 -5.96 11.30 18.29
CA ASN A 122 -6.63 10.29 19.08
C ASN A 122 -5.81 8.98 19.06
N PRO A 123 -4.99 8.70 20.08
CA PRO A 123 -4.23 7.46 20.20
C PRO A 123 -5.08 6.19 20.31
N LYS A 124 -6.40 6.34 20.51
CA LYS A 124 -7.39 5.26 20.54
C LYS A 124 -8.31 5.29 19.31
N ALA A 125 -7.90 5.93 18.22
CA ALA A 125 -8.66 5.92 16.98
C ALA A 125 -8.85 4.49 16.49
N GLU A 126 -10.10 4.11 16.27
CA GLU A 126 -10.46 2.83 15.66
C GLU A 126 -10.45 2.96 14.14
N GLU A 127 -10.24 1.84 13.44
CA GLU A 127 -10.38 1.80 11.99
C GLU A 127 -11.80 2.17 11.56
N ALA A 128 -11.91 2.84 10.42
CA ALA A 128 -13.19 3.18 9.84
C ALA A 128 -13.96 1.90 9.46
N PRO A 129 -15.30 1.89 9.57
CA PRO A 129 -16.10 0.70 9.27
C PRO A 129 -15.93 0.21 7.82
N THR A 130 -15.94 -1.12 7.64
CA THR A 130 -15.81 -1.77 6.32
C THR A 130 -16.85 -1.32 5.30
N TYR A 131 -18.09 -0.98 5.72
CA TYR A 131 -19.09 -0.49 4.76
C TYR A 131 -18.70 0.84 4.09
N LEU A 132 -17.86 1.67 4.75
CA LEU A 132 -17.31 2.87 4.13
C LEU A 132 -16.21 2.52 3.12
N LEU A 133 -15.38 1.53 3.46
CA LEU A 133 -14.38 0.97 2.55
C LEU A 133 -15.03 0.47 1.27
N ASP A 134 -16.04 -0.39 1.39
CA ASP A 134 -16.78 -0.98 0.27
C ASP A 134 -17.39 0.11 -0.62
N LYS A 135 -18.11 1.06 -0.01
CA LYS A 135 -18.76 2.15 -0.74
C LYS A 135 -17.77 2.97 -1.56
N HIS A 136 -16.63 3.34 -0.97
CA HIS A 136 -15.66 4.24 -1.59
C HIS A 136 -14.79 3.55 -2.64
N TYR A 137 -14.41 2.30 -2.40
CA TYR A 137 -13.64 1.55 -3.37
C TYR A 137 -14.51 1.14 -4.57
N LEU A 138 -15.69 0.57 -4.33
CA LEU A 138 -16.55 0.01 -5.39
C LEU A 138 -17.17 1.08 -6.30
N ARG A 139 -17.38 2.32 -5.83
CA ARG A 139 -17.87 3.42 -6.69
C ARG A 139 -16.87 3.82 -7.80
N LYS A 140 -15.57 3.54 -7.59
CA LYS A 140 -14.48 3.83 -8.54
C LYS A 140 -14.05 2.59 -9.34
N HIS A 141 -13.99 1.43 -8.68
CA HIS A 141 -13.36 0.22 -9.23
C HIS A 141 -14.32 -0.98 -9.40
N GLY A 142 -15.56 -0.86 -8.94
CA GLY A 142 -16.56 -1.93 -9.05
C GLY A 142 -17.12 -2.08 -10.48
N SER A 143 -17.80 -3.18 -10.73
CA SER A 143 -18.47 -3.44 -12.02
C SER A 143 -19.53 -2.39 -12.39
N ALA A 144 -20.06 -1.67 -11.40
CA ALA A 144 -20.97 -0.54 -11.54
C ALA A 144 -20.32 0.81 -11.19
N ALA A 145 -19.01 0.94 -11.38
CA ALA A 145 -18.30 2.19 -11.12
C ALA A 145 -18.94 3.37 -11.87
N TYR A 146 -19.11 4.50 -11.17
CA TYR A 146 -19.80 5.69 -11.69
C TYR A 146 -19.03 6.99 -11.40
N TYR A 147 -17.94 6.92 -10.64
CA TYR A 147 -17.18 8.09 -10.20
C TYR A 147 -15.75 8.06 -10.76
N GLY A 148 -15.28 9.17 -11.34
CA GLY A 148 -13.95 9.26 -11.97
C GLY A 148 -13.88 8.74 -13.41
N GLN A 149 -15.02 8.41 -14.02
CA GLN A 149 -15.11 8.15 -15.46
C GLN A 149 -15.12 9.48 -16.22
N LYS A 150 -14.24 9.61 -17.21
CA LYS A 150 -14.26 10.70 -18.20
C LYS A 150 -15.24 10.36 -19.31
#